data_AF-A0A8T7FME5-F1
#
_entry.id   AF-A0A8T7FME5-F1
#
_cell.length_a   1.000
_cell.length_b   1.000
_cell.length_c   1.000
_cell.angle_alpha   90.00
_cell.angle_beta   90.00
_cell.angle_gamma   90.00
#
_symmetry.space_group_name_H-M   'P 1'
#
loop_
_entity.id
_entity.type
_entity.pdbx_description
1 polymer ?
#
loop_
_entity_poly.entity_id
_entity_poly.type
_entity_poly.pdbx_seq_one_letter_code
_entity_poly.pdbx_strand_id
1 'polypeptide(L)'
;MEFARRTLEAFSIWLKKPAGLGGALLATLGNQLFIYLMIYLLLLGIDHHLSYWLVAGMYTLTYFVTLVPISINGLGVQELSMTFLLVQLGGLTSSESATIALLTRVLFVTASLPGAFFLPSILAAMNEKKT
;
A
#
# COMPACT_ATOMS: atom_id res chain seq x y z
N MET A 1 -6.47 10.01 -29.17
CA MET A 1 -4.98 10.10 -29.21
C MET A 1 -4.41 11.16 -28.26
N GLU A 2 -5.19 12.15 -27.82
CA GLU A 2 -4.72 13.22 -26.94
C GLU A 2 -4.31 12.75 -25.53
N PHE A 3 -5.05 11.80 -24.93
CA PHE A 3 -4.69 11.21 -23.63
C PHE A 3 -3.30 10.57 -23.65
N ALA A 4 -3.00 9.72 -24.64
CA ALA A 4 -1.71 9.07 -24.77
C ALA A 4 -0.56 10.07 -24.93
N ARG A 5 -0.76 11.13 -25.74
CA ARG A 5 0.23 12.19 -25.91
C ARG A 5 0.49 12.96 -24.60
N ARG A 6 -0.57 13.33 -23.87
CA ARG A 6 -0.43 14.01 -22.57
C ARG A 6 0.25 13.14 -21.52
N THR A 7 -0.05 11.84 -21.50
CA THR A 7 0.63 10.88 -20.62
C THR A 7 2.12 10.80 -20.98
N LEU A 8 2.48 10.67 -22.26
CA LEU A 8 3.87 10.64 -22.71
C LEU A 8 4.62 11.95 -22.41
N GLU A 9 3.97 13.10 -22.58
CA GLU A 9 4.54 14.41 -22.22
C GLU A 9 4.80 14.51 -20.71
N ALA A 10 3.88 14.04 -19.86
CA ALA A 10 4.07 13.99 -18.42
C ALA A 10 5.24 13.08 -18.02
N PHE A 11 5.37 11.90 -18.63
CA PHE A 11 6.51 11.01 -18.41
C PHE A 11 7.84 11.69 -18.80
N SER A 12 7.88 12.37 -19.95
CA SER A 12 9.06 13.11 -20.43
C SER A 12 9.49 14.22 -19.46
N ILE A 13 8.54 14.92 -18.83
CA ILE A 13 8.83 15.94 -17.82
C ILE A 13 9.46 15.31 -16.57
N TRP A 14 8.90 14.20 -16.09
CA TRP A 14 9.41 13.51 -14.90
C TRP A 14 10.81 12.93 -15.12
N LEU A 15 11.08 12.35 -16.30
CA LEU A 15 12.41 11.84 -16.69
C LEU A 15 13.51 12.92 -16.64
N LYS A 16 13.16 14.19 -16.86
CA LYS A 16 14.10 15.34 -16.77
C LYS A 16 14.36 15.79 -15.32
N LYS A 17 13.70 15.18 -14.33
CA LYS A 17 13.82 15.50 -12.89
C LYS A 17 14.27 14.26 -12.09
N PRO A 18 15.50 13.76 -12.31
CA PRO A 18 15.95 12.49 -11.71
C PRO A 18 16.00 12.53 -10.18
N ALA A 19 16.34 13.67 -9.57
CA ALA A 19 16.34 13.82 -8.12
C ALA A 19 14.92 13.71 -7.52
N GLY A 20 13.91 14.26 -8.21
CA GLY A 20 12.52 14.15 -7.78
C GLY A 20 11.98 12.72 -7.91
N LEU A 21 12.31 12.04 -9.01
CA LEU A 21 12.00 10.62 -9.20
C LEU A 21 12.68 9.74 -8.13
N GLY A 22 13.96 9.97 -7.87
CA GLY A 22 14.72 9.24 -6.85
C GLY A 22 14.12 9.45 -5.45
N GLY A 23 13.79 10.69 -5.09
CA GLY A 23 13.14 11.01 -3.81
C GLY A 23 11.78 10.31 -3.66
N ALA A 24 10.94 10.34 -4.70
CA ALA A 24 9.64 9.66 -4.68
C ALA A 24 9.78 8.14 -4.57
N LEU A 25 10.75 7.54 -5.28
CA LEU A 25 11.04 6.12 -5.20
C LEU A 25 11.51 5.71 -3.80
N LEU A 26 12.44 6.46 -3.21
CA LEU A 26 12.94 6.20 -1.86
C LEU A 26 11.83 6.35 -0.80
N ALA A 27 10.98 7.36 -0.93
CA ALA A 27 9.82 7.53 -0.06
C ALA A 27 8.85 6.33 -0.18
N THR A 28 8.63 5.85 -1.41
CA THR A 28 7.78 4.67 -1.67
C THR A 28 8.38 3.41 -1.05
N LEU A 29 9.68 3.17 -1.26
CA LEU A 29 10.39 2.02 -0.70
C LEU A 29 10.41 2.07 0.84
N GLY A 30 10.66 3.25 1.42
CA GLY A 30 10.59 3.46 2.87
C GLY A 30 9.22 3.12 3.43
N ASN A 31 8.15 3.62 2.80
CA ASN A 31 6.78 3.28 3.19
C ASN A 31 6.51 1.76 3.11
N GLN A 32 6.95 1.10 2.04
CA GLN A 32 6.79 -0.35 1.90
C GLN A 32 7.53 -1.13 2.99
N LEU A 33 8.74 -0.70 3.36
CA LEU A 33 9.47 -1.30 4.49
C LEU A 33 8.68 -1.21 5.79
N PHE A 34 8.06 -0.07 6.09
CA PHE A 34 7.23 0.08 7.29
C PHE A 34 5.98 -0.80 7.25
N ILE A 35 5.36 -0.98 6.08
CA ILE A 35 4.23 -1.88 5.90
C ILE A 35 4.65 -3.33 6.21
N TYR A 36 5.77 -3.79 5.63
CA TYR A 36 6.24 -5.15 5.85
C TYR A 36 6.63 -5.37 7.31
N LEU A 37 7.27 -4.37 7.92
CA LEU A 37 7.61 -4.38 9.34
C LEU A 37 6.36 -4.46 10.22
N MET A 38 5.33 -3.68 9.93
CA MET A 38 4.07 -3.72 10.66
C MET A 38 3.45 -5.13 10.64
N ILE A 39 3.37 -5.76 9.45
CA ILE A 39 2.81 -7.12 9.32
C ILE A 39 3.70 -8.13 10.04
N TYR A 40 5.02 -7.99 9.94
CA TYR A 40 5.98 -8.83 10.65
C TYR A 40 5.79 -8.74 12.18
N LEU A 41 5.58 -7.53 12.71
CA LEU A 41 5.30 -7.34 14.14
C LEU A 41 3.96 -7.95 14.56
N LEU A 42 2.93 -7.90 13.73
CA LEU A 42 1.66 -8.58 14.01
C LEU A 42 1.84 -10.11 14.11
N LEU A 43 2.67 -10.69 13.22
CA LEU A 43 2.99 -12.12 13.24
C LEU A 43 3.80 -12.51 14.49
N LEU A 44 4.79 -11.70 14.87
CA LEU A 44 5.51 -11.89 16.14
C LEU A 44 4.59 -11.78 17.35
N GLY A 45 3.56 -10.93 17.30
CA GLY A 45 2.58 -10.77 18.38
C GLY A 45 1.73 -12.01 18.65
N ILE A 46 1.64 -12.94 17.69
CA ILE A 46 0.97 -14.24 17.84
C ILE A 46 1.98 -15.40 17.96
N ASP A 47 3.25 -15.10 18.28
CA ASP A 47 4.36 -16.05 18.39
C ASP A 47 4.69 -16.81 17.09
N HIS A 48 4.20 -16.32 15.94
CA HIS A 48 4.40 -16.97 14.65
C HIS A 48 5.58 -16.36 13.90
N HIS A 49 6.66 -17.11 13.82
CA HIS A 49 7.94 -16.62 13.29
C HIS A 49 8.08 -16.92 11.79
N LEU A 50 7.96 -15.88 10.96
CA LEU A 50 8.23 -15.96 9.52
C LEU A 50 9.45 -15.13 9.14
N SER A 51 10.12 -15.49 8.05
CA SER A 51 11.16 -14.62 7.49
C SER A 51 10.55 -13.29 7.06
N TYR A 52 11.18 -12.17 7.44
CA TYR A 52 10.76 -10.83 7.02
C TYR A 52 10.61 -10.70 5.50
N TRP A 53 11.50 -11.33 4.73
CA TRP A 53 11.46 -11.34 3.27
C TRP A 53 10.28 -12.14 2.71
N LEU A 54 9.85 -13.20 3.41
CA LEU A 54 8.65 -13.95 3.05
C LEU A 54 7.40 -13.09 3.25
N VAL A 55 7.33 -12.35 4.37
CA VAL A 55 6.24 -11.38 4.63
C VAL A 55 6.19 -10.32 3.52
N ALA A 56 7.34 -9.73 3.19
CA ALA A 56 7.46 -8.75 2.11
C ALA A 56 6.97 -9.33 0.76
N GLY A 57 7.38 -10.55 0.42
CA GLY A 57 6.96 -11.24 -0.80
C GLY A 57 5.45 -11.48 -0.85
N MET A 58 4.87 -12.03 0.22
CA MET A 58 3.43 -12.31 0.31
C MET A 58 2.59 -11.03 0.21
N TYR A 59 2.99 -9.96 0.91
CA TYR A 59 2.26 -8.70 0.85
C TYR A 59 2.42 -8.03 -0.53
N THR A 60 3.61 -8.08 -1.14
CA THR A 60 3.82 -7.57 -2.50
C THR A 60 2.90 -8.28 -3.50
N LEU A 61 2.80 -9.61 -3.44
CA LEU A 61 1.89 -10.39 -4.28
C LEU A 61 0.42 -10.02 -4.02
N THR A 62 0.04 -9.89 -2.75
CA THR A 62 -1.29 -9.39 -2.37
C THR A 62 -1.58 -8.05 -3.03
N TYR A 63 -0.65 -7.09 -2.93
CA TYR A 63 -0.79 -5.77 -3.52
C TYR A 63 -1.00 -5.85 -5.04
N PHE A 64 -0.21 -6.67 -5.75
CA PHE A 64 -0.42 -6.90 -7.18
C PHE A 64 -1.83 -7.38 -7.53
N VAL A 65 -2.40 -8.29 -6.73
CA VAL A 65 -3.78 -8.76 -6.94
C VAL A 65 -4.79 -7.64 -6.70
N THR A 66 -4.57 -6.78 -5.70
CA THR A 66 -5.48 -5.64 -5.40
C THR A 66 -5.48 -4.54 -6.46
N LEU A 67 -4.43 -4.46 -7.30
CA LEU A 67 -4.40 -3.52 -8.42
C LEU A 67 -5.44 -3.88 -9.50
N VAL A 68 -5.91 -5.12 -9.53
CA VAL A 68 -7.04 -5.50 -10.37
C VAL A 68 -8.31 -4.86 -9.79
N PRO A 69 -9.04 -4.03 -10.57
CA PRO A 69 -10.16 -3.25 -10.06
C PRO A 69 -11.43 -4.09 -9.90
N ILE A 70 -11.36 -5.13 -9.06
CA ILE A 70 -12.47 -6.03 -8.73
C ILE A 70 -13.37 -5.39 -7.67
N SER A 71 -12.80 -4.66 -6.72
CA SER A 71 -13.52 -4.00 -5.63
C SER A 71 -12.94 -2.63 -5.30
N ILE A 72 -13.74 -1.81 -4.61
CA ILE A 72 -13.34 -0.46 -4.18
C ILE A 72 -12.14 -0.59 -3.25
N ASN A 73 -11.01 0.03 -3.61
CA ASN A 73 -9.75 -0.01 -2.85
C ASN A 73 -9.24 -1.43 -2.54
N GLY A 74 -9.64 -2.43 -3.35
CA GLY A 74 -9.30 -3.83 -3.11
C GLY A 74 -9.91 -4.39 -1.82
N LEU A 75 -10.99 -3.81 -1.29
CA LEU A 75 -11.72 -4.34 -0.13
C LEU A 75 -12.19 -5.77 -0.39
N GLY A 76 -11.98 -6.67 0.57
CA GLY A 76 -12.24 -8.10 0.45
C GLY A 76 -11.16 -8.83 -0.35
N VAL A 77 -10.69 -8.27 -1.47
CA VAL A 77 -9.67 -8.88 -2.33
C VAL A 77 -8.32 -8.91 -1.64
N GLN A 78 -7.93 -7.83 -0.98
CA GLN A 78 -6.69 -7.76 -0.22
C GLN A 78 -6.71 -8.76 0.94
N GLU A 79 -7.79 -8.75 1.71
CA GLU A 79 -7.96 -9.58 2.89
C GLU A 79 -7.95 -11.07 2.52
N LEU A 80 -8.69 -11.44 1.48
CA LEU A 80 -8.73 -12.81 0.98
C LEU A 80 -7.36 -13.26 0.42
N SER A 81 -6.72 -12.42 -0.39
CA SER A 81 -5.43 -12.74 -1.00
C SER A 81 -4.33 -12.89 0.06
N MET A 82 -4.28 -11.98 1.02
CA MET A 82 -3.32 -12.04 2.13
C MET A 82 -3.58 -13.25 3.02
N THR A 83 -4.84 -13.52 3.36
CA THR A 83 -5.23 -14.70 4.15
C THR A 83 -4.80 -15.97 3.44
N PHE A 84 -5.09 -16.09 2.15
CA PHE A 84 -4.71 -17.25 1.35
C PHE A 84 -3.19 -17.46 1.34
N LEU A 85 -2.40 -16.41 1.09
CA LEU A 85 -0.94 -16.52 1.06
C LEU A 85 -0.36 -16.84 2.44
N LEU A 86 -0.90 -16.28 3.53
CA LEU A 86 -0.47 -16.60 4.89
C LEU A 86 -0.76 -18.05 5.29
N VAL A 87 -1.90 -18.61 4.85
CA VAL A 87 -2.20 -20.03 5.05
C VAL A 87 -1.24 -20.90 4.22
N GLN A 88 -1.14 -20.64 2.92
CA GLN A 88 -0.44 -21.52 1.99
C GLN A 88 1.09 -21.43 2.11
N LEU A 89 1.63 -20.23 2.35
CA LEU A 89 3.07 -19.98 2.38
C LEU A 89 3.59 -19.66 3.78
N GLY A 90 2.74 -19.14 4.66
CA GLY A 90 3.10 -18.84 6.05
C GLY A 90 2.79 -19.97 7.04
N GLY A 91 1.97 -20.96 6.66
CA GLY A 91 1.60 -22.07 7.55
C GLY A 91 0.71 -21.66 8.72
N LEU A 92 0.06 -20.50 8.66
CA LEU A 92 -0.90 -20.05 9.66
C LEU A 92 -2.24 -20.77 9.48
N THR A 93 -3.04 -20.85 10.55
CA THR A 93 -4.45 -21.24 10.41
C THR A 93 -5.24 -20.16 9.65
N SER A 94 -6.39 -20.55 9.10
CA SER A 94 -7.29 -19.61 8.41
C SER A 94 -7.75 -18.46 9.32
N SER A 95 -8.00 -18.74 10.61
CA SER A 95 -8.41 -17.75 11.60
C SER A 95 -7.32 -16.75 11.93
N GLU A 96 -6.08 -17.21 12.15
CA GLU A 96 -4.95 -16.32 12.41
C GLU A 96 -4.65 -15.47 11.18
N SER A 97 -4.63 -16.08 10.00
CA SER A 97 -4.37 -15.40 8.73
C SER A 97 -5.39 -14.29 8.44
N ALA A 98 -6.68 -14.57 8.64
CA ALA A 98 -7.74 -13.59 8.47
C ALA A 98 -7.63 -12.45 9.49
N THR A 99 -7.24 -12.78 10.73
CA THR A 99 -7.02 -11.78 11.78
C THR A 99 -5.90 -10.82 11.41
N ILE A 100 -4.75 -11.34 10.97
CA ILE A 100 -3.61 -10.53 10.52
C ILE A 100 -3.99 -9.64 9.33
N ALA A 101 -4.70 -10.20 8.34
CA ALA A 101 -5.15 -9.47 7.17
C ALA A 101 -6.11 -8.31 7.52
N LEU A 102 -7.06 -8.55 8.43
CA LEU A 102 -7.98 -7.52 8.91
C LEU A 102 -7.28 -6.46 9.75
N LEU A 103 -6.39 -6.84 10.67
CA LEU A 103 -5.62 -5.90 11.48
C LEU A 103 -4.72 -5.00 10.62
N THR A 104 -4.12 -5.57 9.58
CA THR A 104 -3.34 -4.81 8.59
C THR A 104 -4.19 -3.70 7.96
N ARG A 105 -5.43 -4.01 7.56
CA ARG A 105 -6.36 -3.00 7.02
C ARG A 105 -6.71 -1.94 8.05
N VAL A 106 -7.06 -2.34 9.26
CA VAL A 106 -7.41 -1.41 10.35
C VAL A 106 -6.28 -0.43 10.57
N LEU A 107 -5.04 -0.94 10.67
CA LEU A 107 -3.85 -0.12 10.88
C LEU A 107 -3.63 0.89 9.75
N PHE A 108 -3.81 0.49 8.48
CA PHE A 108 -3.72 1.42 7.35
C PHE A 108 -4.76 2.53 7.40
N VAL A 109 -6.00 2.19 7.72
CA VAL A 109 -7.06 3.19 7.85
C VAL A 109 -6.73 4.14 8.99
N THR A 110 -6.34 3.62 10.16
CA THR A 110 -5.95 4.49 11.29
C THR A 110 -4.73 5.36 11.01
N ALA A 111 -3.73 4.86 10.30
CA ALA A 111 -2.54 5.64 9.95
C ALA A 111 -2.83 6.73 8.90
N SER A 112 -3.81 6.52 8.02
CA SER A 112 -4.21 7.48 6.99
C SER A 112 -5.26 8.49 7.44
N LEU A 113 -6.08 8.15 8.45
CA LEU A 113 -7.15 9.00 8.99
C LEU A 113 -6.70 10.42 9.36
N PRO A 114 -5.55 10.65 10.03
CA PRO A 114 -5.08 11.99 10.36
C PRO A 114 -4.93 12.90 9.12
N GLY A 115 -4.64 12.34 7.95
CA GLY A 115 -4.54 13.08 6.70
C GLY A 115 -5.85 13.77 6.28
N ALA A 116 -7.00 13.23 6.69
CA ALA A 116 -8.31 13.79 6.34
C ALA A 116 -8.54 15.19 6.95
N PHE A 117 -7.96 15.49 8.11
CA PHE A 117 -8.06 16.81 8.74
C PHE A 117 -7.39 17.92 7.93
N PHE A 118 -6.39 17.59 7.11
CA PHE A 118 -5.68 18.55 6.26
C PHE A 118 -6.32 18.72 4.87
N LEU A 119 -7.30 17.89 4.52
CA LEU A 119 -7.96 17.96 3.21
C LEU A 119 -8.63 19.31 2.94
N PRO A 120 -9.39 19.93 3.88
CA PRO A 120 -10.00 21.24 3.64
C PRO A 120 -8.98 22.33 3.35
N SER A 121 -7.84 22.34 4.07
CA SER A 121 -6.78 23.33 3.85
C SER A 121 -6.11 23.18 2.47
N ILE A 122 -5.90 21.94 2.02
CA ILE A 122 -5.34 21.67 0.69
C ILE A 122 -6.32 22.14 -0.40
N LEU A 123 -7.61 21.84 -0.24
CA LEU A 123 -8.65 22.27 -1.18
C LEU A 123 -8.78 23.80 -1.26
N ALA A 124 -8.68 24.49 -0.12
CA ALA A 124 -8.69 25.95 -0.07
C ALA A 124 -7.49 26.55 -0.84
N ALA A 125 -6.27 26.07 -0.59
CA ALA A 125 -5.06 26.55 -1.26
C ALA A 125 -5.06 26.29 -2.78
N MET A 126 -5.69 25.20 -3.22
CA MET A 126 -5.85 24.89 -4.65
C MET A 126 -6.82 25.84 -5.36
N ASN A 127 -7.88 26.29 -4.68
CA ASN A 127 -8.83 27.25 -5.23
C ASN A 127 -8.22 28.66 -5.34
N GLU A 128 -7.39 29.05 -4.37
CA GLU A 128 -6.74 30.37 -4.35
C GLU A 128 -5.74 30.56 -5.52
N LYS A 129 -5.03 29.49 -5.91
CA LYS A 129 -4.13 29.50 -7.08
C LYS A 129 -4.82 29.59 -8.45
N LYS A 130 -6.16 29.47 -8.49
CA LYS A 130 -6.95 29.57 -9.73
C LYS A 130 -7.45 30.99 -10.02
N THR A 131 -7.40 31.88 -9.03
CA THR A 131 -7.63 33.33 -9.13
C THR A 131 -6.32 34.07 -9.33
#